data_AF-A0A1G5S1I6-F1
#
_entry.id   AF-A0A1G5S1I6-F1
#
_cell.length_a   1.000
_cell.length_b   1.000
_cell.length_c   1.000
_cell.angle_alpha   90.00
_cell.angle_beta   90.00
_cell.angle_gamma   90.00
#
_symmetry.space_group_name_H-M   'P 1'
#
loop_
_entity.id
_entity.type
_entity.pdbx_description
1 polymer ?
#
loop_
_entity_poly.entity_id
_entity_poly.type
_entity_poly.pdbx_seq_one_letter_code
_entity_poly.pdbx_strand_id
1 'polypeptide(L)' 'MIDFEEELKKFEPAIEVEQAEADIKARDLTDLTDLLVNMSAQQTNAPK' A
#
# COMPACT_ATOMS: atom_id res chain seq x y z
N MET A 1 -12.12 12.18 -27.83
CA MET A 1 -11.04 13.16 -27.59
C MET A 1 -10.79 13.12 -26.10
N ILE A 2 -9.54 12.93 -25.65
CA ILE A 2 -9.23 12.90 -24.21
C ILE A 2 -9.59 14.27 -23.60
N ASP A 3 -10.19 14.25 -22.41
CA ASP A 3 -10.50 15.48 -21.68
C ASP A 3 -9.25 15.97 -20.95
N PHE A 4 -8.58 16.96 -21.53
CA PHE A 4 -7.33 17.50 -21.00
C PHE A 4 -7.50 18.15 -19.63
N GLU A 5 -8.70 18.65 -19.28
CA GLU A 5 -8.96 19.24 -17.95
C GLU A 5 -9.02 18.19 -16.84
N GLU A 6 -9.57 16.99 -17.12
CA GLU A 6 -9.62 15.92 -16.13
C GLU A 6 -8.24 15.31 -15.87
N GLU A 7 -7.41 15.16 -16.90
CA GLU A 7 -6.06 14.61 -16.76
C GLU A 7 -5.11 15.56 -16.03
N LEU A 8 -5.26 16.88 -16.23
CA LEU A 8 -4.49 17.89 -15.49
C LEU A 8 -4.82 17.91 -14.00
N LYS A 9 -6.06 17.57 -13.60
CA LYS A 9 -6.46 17.50 -12.18
C LYS A 9 -5.89 16.29 -11.45
N LYS A 10 -5.59 15.21 -12.18
CA LYS A 10 -4.97 13.98 -11.65
C LYS A 10 -3.44 14.07 -11.63
N PHE A 11 -2.89 15.17 -12.13
CA PHE A 11 -1.46 15.38 -12.19
C PHE A 11 -0.92 15.70 -10.79
N GLU A 12 -0.54 14.64 -10.09
CA GLU A 12 0.19 14.76 -8.85
C GLU A 12 1.68 14.94 -9.15
N PRO A 13 2.38 15.84 -8.43
CA PRO A 13 3.83 15.92 -8.54
C PRO A 13 4.45 14.55 -8.25
N ALA A 14 5.50 14.20 -9.00
CA ALA A 14 6.24 12.98 -8.73
C ALA A 14 6.72 13.01 -7.28
N ILE A 15 6.47 11.92 -6.55
CA ILE A 15 6.95 11.80 -5.18
C ILE A 15 8.49 11.76 -5.22
N GLU A 16 9.14 12.49 -4.32
CA GLU A 16 10.59 12.45 -4.21
C GLU A 16 11.05 11.05 -3.82
N VAL A 17 12.11 10.55 -4.45
CA VAL A 17 12.59 9.16 -4.27
C VAL A 17 12.87 8.85 -2.80
N GLU A 18 13.45 9.80 -2.08
CA GLU A 18 13.75 9.66 -0.64
C GLU A 18 12.48 9.53 0.21
N GLN A 19 11.41 10.24 -0.16
CA GLN A 19 10.13 10.18 0.55
C GLN A 19 9.37 8.89 0.22
N ALA A 20 9.44 8.42 -1.03
CA ALA A 20 8.93 7.10 -1.40
C ALA A 20 9.61 5.99 -0.59
N GLU A 21 10.93 6.04 -0.45
CA GLU A 21 11.68 5.04 0.30
C GLU A 21 11.30 5.01 1.78
N ALA A 22 11.11 6.18 2.40
CA ALA A 22 10.68 6.28 3.79
C ALA A 22 9.28 5.69 3.99
N ASP A 23 8.34 6.02 3.10
CA ASP A 23 6.96 5.54 3.16
C ASP A 23 6.86 4.02 2.88
N ILE A 24 7.67 3.50 1.96
CA ILE A 24 7.76 2.06 1.68
C ILE A 24 8.39 1.33 2.87
N LYS A 25 9.52 1.81 3.40
CA LYS A 25 10.17 1.19 4.58
C LYS A 25 9.28 1.22 5.82
N ALA A 26 8.51 2.28 6.02
CA ALA A 26 7.56 2.37 7.12
C ALA A 26 6.42 1.34 6.99
N ARG A 27 6.01 1.04 5.75
CA ARG A 27 4.97 0.04 5.43
C ARG A 27 5.43 -1.40 5.60
N ASP A 28 6.71 -1.73 5.40
CA ASP A 28 7.22 -3.11 5.51
C ASP A 28 6.91 -3.73 6.89
N LEU A 29 7.05 -2.97 7.99
CA LEU A 29 6.76 -3.50 9.34
C LEU A 29 5.26 -3.77 9.52
N THR A 30 4.40 -2.89 8.98
CA THR A 30 2.95 -3.05 9.00
C THR A 30 2.52 -4.25 8.15
N ASP A 31 3.09 -4.42 6.96
CA ASP A 31 2.79 -5.53 6.05
C ASP A 31 3.20 -6.88 6.65
N LEU A 32 4.34 -6.94 7.36
CA LEU A 32 4.76 -8.12 8.10
C LEU A 32 3.79 -8.44 9.25
N THR A 33 3.34 -7.44 10.00
CA THR A 33 2.34 -7.67 11.06
C THR A 33 1.00 -8.15 10.48
N ASP A 34 0.56 -7.59 9.36
CA ASP A 34 -0.67 -7.99 8.69
C ASP A 34 -0.58 -9.42 8.15
N LEU A 35 0.58 -9.81 7.59
CA LEU A 35 0.84 -11.19 7.16
C LEU A 35 0.72 -12.16 8.34
N LEU A 36 1.35 -11.85 9.49
CA LEU A 36 1.32 -12.69 10.68
C LEU A 36 -0.10 -12.82 11.27
N VAL A 37 -0.85 -11.72 11.32
CA VAL A 37 -2.25 -11.72 11.76
C VAL A 37 -3.11 -12.55 10.81
N ASN A 38 -2.93 -12.42 9.50
CA ASN A 38 -3.67 -13.21 8.51
C ASN A 38 -3.36 -14.70 8.59
N MET A 39 -2.09 -15.08 8.81
CA MET A 39 -1.69 -16.48 8.98
C MET A 39 -2.27 -17.08 10.27
N SER A 40 -2.25 -16.34 11.39
CA SER A 40 -2.82 -16.80 12.65
C SER A 40 -4.35 -16.92 12.60
N ALA A 41 -5.05 -15.97 11.98
CA ALA A 41 -6.50 -16.02 11.79
C ALA A 41 -6.96 -17.18 10.89
N GLN A 42 -6.16 -17.55 9.88
CA GLN A 42 -6.41 -18.74 9.07
C GLN A 42 -6.25 -20.04 9.86
N GLN A 43 -5.26 -20.13 10.76
CA GLN A 43 -5.06 -21.31 11.60
C GLN A 43 -6.17 -21.50 12.65
N THR A 44 -6.78 -20.43 13.16
CA THR A 44 -7.86 -20.52 14.15
C THR A 44 -9.21 -20.94 13.55
N ASN A 45 -9.40 -20.81 12.24
CA ASN A 45 -10.65 -21.13 11.53
C ASN A 45 -10.64 -22.53 10.88
N ALA A 46 -9.63 -23.38 11.13
CA ALA A 46 -9.69 -24.78 10.72
C ALA A 46 -10.78 -25.51 11.54
N PRO A 47 -11.84 -26.06 10.91
CA PRO A 47 -12.80 -26.88 11.64
C PRO A 47 -12.07 -28.13 12.15
N LYS A 48 -12.21 -28.39 13.45
CA LYS A 48 -11.77 -29.65 14.08
C LYS A 48 -12.49 -30.85 13.48
#